data_AF-A0A3D3TKR6-F1
#
_entry.id   AF-A0A3D3TKR6-F1
#
_cell.length_a   1.000
_cell.length_b   1.000
_cell.length_c   1.000
_cell.angle_alpha   90.00
_cell.angle_beta   90.00
_cell.angle_gamma   90.00
#
_symmetry.space_group_name_H-M   'P 1'
#
loop_
_entity.id
_entity.type
_entity.pdbx_description
1 polymer ?
#
loop_
_entity_poly.entity_id
_entity_poly.type
_entity_poly.pdbx_seq_one_letter_code
_entity_poly.pdbx_strand_id
1 'polypeptide(L)' 'MDLEAFVRDIPDFPKEGVIFKDVTPLLKDPLAFRESILQMSERARKIDFNIMVAPEARGFIFAAPLAYEMGKALVP' A
#
# COMPACT_ATOMS: atom_id res chain seq x y z
N MET A 1 -9.12 5.58 10.20
CA MET A 1 -9.32 4.17 10.61
C MET A 1 -8.01 3.60 11.13
N ASP A 2 -8.04 2.66 12.07
CA ASP A 2 -6.85 1.87 12.41
C ASP A 2 -6.66 0.76 11.37
N LEU A 3 -5.69 0.95 10.46
CA LEU A 3 -5.41 0.00 9.37
C LEU A 3 -4.53 -1.17 9.83
N GLU A 4 -3.84 -1.05 10.97
CA GLU A 4 -2.96 -2.11 11.48
C GLU A 4 -3.76 -3.36 11.84
N ALA A 5 -5.00 -3.20 12.30
CA ALA A 5 -5.95 -4.29 12.55
C ALA A 5 -6.26 -5.16 11.31
N PHE A 6 -5.96 -4.67 10.10
CA PHE A 6 -6.17 -5.38 8.84
C PHE A 6 -4.88 -6.00 8.26
N VAL A 7 -3.76 -5.89 8.98
CA VAL A 7 -2.48 -6.51 8.62
C VAL A 7 -2.21 -7.65 9.58
N ARG A 8 -1.85 -8.82 9.04
CA ARG A 8 -1.53 -10.00 9.85
C ARG A 8 -0.05 -10.27 9.84
N ASP A 9 0.46 -10.70 10.98
CA ASP A 9 1.83 -11.16 11.13
C ASP A 9 1.88 -12.66 10.93
N ILE A 10 2.67 -13.10 9.96
CA ILE A 10 2.95 -14.51 9.69
C ILE A 10 4.42 -14.76 10.03
N PRO A 11 4.72 -15.40 11.17
CA PRO A 11 6.10 -15.71 11.54
C PRO A 11 6.69 -16.77 10.60
N ASP A 12 8.01 -16.72 10.45
CA ASP A 12 8.84 -17.68 9.71
C ASP A 12 8.47 -17.88 8.24
N PHE A 13 7.97 -16.82 7.60
CA PHE A 13 7.64 -16.82 6.17
C PHE A 13 8.37 -15.71 5.39
N PRO A 14 8.93 -16.00 4.20
CA PRO A 14 9.02 -17.30 3.54
C PRO A 14 10.14 -18.21 4.09
N LYS A 15 10.89 -17.73 5.10
CA LYS A 15 11.98 -18.45 5.76
C LYS A 15 12.02 -18.09 7.24
N GLU A 16 12.64 -18.95 8.03
CA GLU A 16 12.82 -18.79 9.47
C GLU A 16 13.43 -17.42 9.82
N GLY A 17 12.91 -16.81 10.89
CA GLY A 17 13.33 -15.50 11.40
C GLY A 17 12.70 -14.29 10.67
N VAL A 18 11.83 -14.50 9.68
CA VAL A 18 11.12 -13.41 8.99
C VAL A 18 9.68 -13.32 9.46
N ILE A 19 9.24 -12.15 9.92
CA ILE A 19 7.83 -11.86 10.16
C ILE A 19 7.25 -11.23 8.89
N PHE A 20 6.46 -11.99 8.16
CA PHE A 20 5.79 -11.50 6.97
C PHE A 20 4.53 -10.73 7.33
N LYS A 21 4.42 -9.51 6.80
CA LYS A 21 3.21 -8.67 6.93
C LYS A 21 2.24 -9.00 5.79
N ASP A 22 1.20 -9.76 6.10
CA ASP A 22 0.13 -10.08 5.17
C ASP A 22 -0.93 -8.96 5.14
N VAL A 23 -0.94 -8.22 4.03
CA VAL A 23 -1.90 -7.13 3.76
C VAL A 23 -3.17 -7.61 3.07
N THR A 24 -3.30 -8.91 2.77
CA THR A 24 -4.45 -9.44 2.02
C THR A 24 -5.81 -9.16 2.70
N PRO A 25 -5.94 -9.16 4.05
CA PRO A 25 -7.20 -8.77 4.69
C PRO A 25 -7.56 -7.31 4.44
N LEU A 26 -6.58 -6.39 4.50
CA LEU A 26 -6.76 -4.99 4.13
C LEU A 26 -7.25 -4.84 2.69
N LEU A 27 -6.68 -5.60 1.75
CA LEU A 27 -7.08 -5.57 0.34
C LEU A 27 -8.50 -6.11 0.09
N LYS A 28 -8.97 -7.04 0.93
CA LYS A 28 -10.31 -7.62 0.83
C LYS A 28 -11.40 -6.73 1.43
N ASP A 29 -11.03 -5.80 2.31
CA ASP A 29 -11.95 -4.82 2.88
C ASP A 29 -11.95 -3.55 2.03
N PRO A 30 -13.07 -3.21 1.35
CA PRO A 30 -13.10 -2.07 0.44
C PRO A 30 -12.94 -0.73 1.16
N LEU A 31 -13.34 -0.63 2.43
CA LEU A 31 -13.21 0.60 3.21
C LEU A 31 -11.78 0.76 3.70
N ALA A 32 -11.16 -0.31 4.21
CA ALA A 32 -9.77 -0.29 4.66
C ALA A 32 -8.82 0.00 3.49
N PHE A 33 -9.04 -0.63 2.34
CA PHE A 33 -8.22 -0.38 1.15
C PHE A 33 -8.35 1.07 0.68
N ARG A 34 -9.57 1.59 0.53
CA ARG A 34 -9.79 3.00 0.17
C ARG A 34 -9.12 3.96 1.15
N GLU A 35 -9.31 3.73 2.44
CA GLU A 35 -8.72 4.55 3.50
C GLU A 35 -7.19 4.51 3.47
N SER A 36 -6.58 3.36 3.16
CA SER A 36 -5.13 3.25 3.00
C SER A 36 -4.60 4.17 1.89
N ILE A 37 -5.30 4.22 0.74
CA ILE A 37 -4.92 5.08 -0.38
C ILE A 37 -5.10 6.56 -0.01
N LEU A 38 -6.20 6.92 0.67
CA LEU A 38 -6.43 8.29 1.12
C LEU A 38 -5.34 8.74 2.10
N GLN A 39 -5.01 7.92 3.11
CA GLN A 39 -3.96 8.25 4.07
C GLN A 39 -2.57 8.36 3.41
N MET A 40 -2.26 7.52 2.42
CA MET A 40 -1.03 7.63 1.63
C MET A 40 -1.02 8.91 0.79
N SER A 41 -2.13 9.26 0.15
CA SER A 41 -2.30 10.48 -0.66
C SER A 41 -2.08 11.74 0.18
N GLU A 42 -2.70 11.83 1.36
CA GLU A 42 -2.53 12.97 2.27
C GLU A 42 -1.07 13.16 2.73
N ARG A 43 -0.34 12.07 2.92
CA ARG A 43 1.10 12.13 3.22
C ARG A 43 1.91 12.57 2.01
N ALA A 44 1.62 11.99 0.84
CA ALA A 44 2.35 12.25 -0.39
C ALA A 44 2.10 13.68 -0.93
N ARG A 45 0.93 14.29 -0.70
CA ARG A 45 0.63 15.69 -1.07
C ARG A 45 1.60 16.72 -0.45
N LYS A 46 2.30 16.34 0.63
CA LYS A 46 3.29 17.19 1.32
C LYS A 46 4.68 17.14 0.66
N ILE A 47 4.84 16.31 -0.37
CA ILE A 47 6.08 16.09 -1.09
C ILE A 47 5.90 16.62 -2.51
N ASP A 48 6.87 17.37 -3.01
CA ASP A 48 6.89 17.76 -4.41
C ASP A 48 7.52 16.66 -5.27
N PHE A 49 6.69 15.98 -6.08
CA PHE A 49 7.13 14.93 -6.98
C PHE A 49 6.23 14.83 -8.22
N ASN A 50 6.76 14.27 -9.30
CA ASN A 50 6.06 14.12 -10.58
C ASN A 50 5.77 12.66 -10.96
N ILE A 51 6.58 11.73 -10.45
CA ILE A 51 6.56 10.32 -10.85
C ILE A 51 6.52 9.46 -9.59
N MET A 52 5.65 8.45 -9.60
CA MET A 52 5.63 7.35 -8.65
C MET A 52 6.29 6.13 -9.27
N VAL A 53 7.21 5.51 -8.54
CA VAL A 53 7.82 4.23 -8.94
C VAL A 53 7.39 3.17 -7.95
N ALA A 54 7.03 1.99 -8.43
CA ALA A 54 6.62 0.88 -7.58
C ALA A 54 7.42 -0.38 -7.95
N PRO A 55 8.12 -1.02 -7.01
CA PRO A 55 8.71 -2.32 -7.30
C PRO A 55 7.61 -3.38 -7.43
N GLU A 56 7.83 -4.29 -8.39
CA GLU A 56 7.02 -5.47 -8.69
C GLU A 56 6.56 -6.29 -7.45
N ALA A 57 5.51 -7.11 -7.51
CA ALA A 57 4.19 -6.85 -8.11
C ALA A 57 3.21 -6.28 -7.06
N ARG A 58 3.48 -6.49 -5.77
CA ARG A 58 2.61 -6.04 -4.65
C ARG A 58 2.60 -4.51 -4.52
N GLY A 59 3.69 -3.85 -4.91
CA GLY A 59 3.74 -2.38 -4.95
C GLY A 59 2.68 -1.79 -5.88
N PHE A 60 2.38 -2.45 -7.00
CA PHE A 60 1.40 -1.97 -7.99
C PHE A 60 -0.02 -1.86 -7.41
N ILE A 61 -0.38 -2.75 -6.48
CA ILE A 61 -1.72 -2.78 -5.86
C ILE A 61 -2.03 -1.46 -5.17
N PHE A 62 -1.02 -0.82 -4.55
CA PHE A 62 -1.19 0.47 -3.88
C PHE A 62 -0.81 1.64 -4.78
N ALA A 63 0.25 1.50 -5.57
CA ALA A 63 0.78 2.59 -6.37
C ALA A 63 -0.15 3.00 -7.52
N ALA A 64 -0.83 2.05 -8.17
CA ALA A 64 -1.76 2.37 -9.25
C ALA A 64 -2.96 3.23 -8.80
N PRO A 65 -3.74 2.84 -7.77
CA PRO A 65 -4.84 3.68 -7.30
C PRO A 65 -4.35 4.98 -6.65
N LEU A 66 -3.17 4.98 -6.01
CA LEU A 66 -2.60 6.20 -5.45
C LEU A 66 -2.18 7.20 -6.54
N ALA A 67 -1.49 6.74 -7.59
CA ALA A 67 -1.13 7.57 -8.72
C ALA A 67 -2.37 8.14 -9.43
N TYR A 68 -3.43 7.32 -9.58
CA TYR A 68 -4.73 7.76 -10.09
C TYR A 68 -5.36 8.85 -9.20
N GLU A 69 -5.45 8.61 -7.89
CA GLU A 69 -6.01 9.57 -6.91
C GLU A 69 -5.24 10.91 -6.89
N MET A 70 -3.92 10.87 -7.09
CA MET A 70 -3.07 12.06 -7.07
C MET A 70 -2.90 12.74 -8.44
N GLY A 71 -3.41 12.12 -9.52
CA GLY A 71 -3.18 12.60 -10.89
C GLY A 71 -1.69 12.62 -11.27
N LYS A 72 -0.91 11.62 -10.83
CA LYS A 72 0.53 11.51 -11.06
C LYS A 72 0.85 10.34 -12.00
N ALA A 73 2.01 10.40 -12.66
CA ALA A 73 2.47 9.29 -13.50
C ALA A 73 2.93 8.11 -12.62
N LEU A 74 2.57 6.89 -13.01
CA LEU A 74 3.13 5.65 -12.46
C LEU A 74 4.15 5.07 -13.45
N VAL A 75 5.36 4.82 -12.97
CA VAL A 75 6.36 3.98 -13.64
C VAL A 75 6.38 2.62 -12.92
N PRO A 76 5.95 1.55 -13.61
CA PRO A 76 5.94 0.20 -13.06
C PRO A 76 7.34 -0.44 -13.04
#